data_AF-A0A956LQQ7-F1
#
_entry.id   AF-A0A956LQQ7-F1
#
_cell.length_a   1.000
_cell.length_b   1.000
_cell.length_c   1.000
_cell.angle_alpha   90.00
_cell.angle_beta   90.00
_cell.angle_gamma   90.00
#
_symmetry.space_group_name_H-M   'P 1'
#
loop_
_entity.id
_entity.type
_entity.pdbx_description
1 polymer ?
#
loop_
_entity_poly.entity_id
_entity_poly.type
_entity_poly.pdbx_seq_one_letter_code
_entity_poly.pdbx_strand_id
1 'polypeptide(L)'
;EPWTPLHGLEVSRHPNGHLMLDSPFLAPDTARPYESQDRIDLLEDGRFVLLGRVDGVIKIGGKRVAIAELERRLLDVPQVRDAAVASIAVGGARGQKLVAAVALEPDAVGDAPTPASLRRELLKWFDPVVLPRRVKIVDALPREANGKLTRRKLLALFEAAACEPAPAELREFEFRSHTVRSRGAAEIHEFTVYVPPELVYFHGHFDGHPVLPGVAQMLGLVLDRVGALASSFGHPRRLQKLKFRRQIRPGDELQLVLEVDHEVRRVVFVLSREGEPCTTGTVDYAIRASDARRS
;
A
#
# COMPACT_ATOMS: atom_id res chain seq x y z
N GLU A 1 8.19 -20.87 2.35
CA GLU A 1 8.21 -22.34 2.35
C GLU A 1 9.23 -22.82 1.33
N PRO A 2 9.96 -23.92 1.62
CA PRO A 2 10.95 -24.48 0.70
C PRO A 2 10.30 -25.20 -0.48
N TRP A 3 10.92 -25.09 -1.64
CA TRP A 3 10.51 -25.68 -2.91
C TRP A 3 11.28 -26.97 -3.16
N THR A 4 10.57 -27.97 -3.69
CA THR A 4 11.17 -29.25 -4.10
C THR A 4 11.35 -29.25 -5.62
N PRO A 5 12.56 -29.50 -6.14
CA PRO A 5 12.79 -29.69 -7.57
C PRO A 5 11.92 -30.81 -8.14
N LEU A 6 11.50 -30.66 -9.41
CA LEU A 6 10.85 -31.74 -10.14
C LEU A 6 11.83 -32.89 -10.37
N HIS A 7 11.31 -34.12 -10.45
CA HIS A 7 12.13 -35.30 -10.70
C HIS A 7 12.85 -35.20 -12.05
N GLY A 8 14.17 -35.42 -12.07
CA GLY A 8 15.02 -35.29 -13.27
C GLY A 8 15.46 -33.86 -13.59
N LEU A 9 15.17 -32.89 -12.72
CA LEU A 9 15.68 -31.52 -12.79
C LEU A 9 16.75 -31.31 -11.73
N GLU A 10 17.92 -30.82 -12.12
CA GLU A 10 18.97 -30.42 -11.19
C GLU A 10 18.90 -28.92 -10.91
N VAL A 11 18.87 -28.58 -9.62
CA VAL A 11 18.92 -27.21 -9.11
C VAL A 11 20.26 -26.98 -8.45
N SER A 12 20.98 -25.96 -8.89
CA SER A 12 22.19 -25.49 -8.20
C SER A 12 22.16 -23.97 -7.99
N ARG A 13 23.05 -23.47 -7.13
CA ARG A 13 23.16 -22.04 -6.81
C ARG A 13 24.45 -21.52 -7.39
N HIS A 14 24.36 -20.57 -8.31
CA HIS A 14 25.54 -19.86 -8.81
C HIS A 14 26.18 -19.03 -7.68
N PRO A 15 27.50 -18.73 -7.69
CA PRO A 15 28.15 -17.95 -6.65
C PRO A 15 27.53 -16.56 -6.38
N ASN A 16 26.87 -15.95 -7.38
CA ASN A 16 26.11 -14.70 -7.23
C ASN A 16 24.73 -14.90 -6.53
N GLY A 17 24.39 -16.14 -6.15
CA GLY A 17 23.15 -16.53 -5.51
C GLY A 17 22.00 -16.88 -6.45
N HIS A 18 22.22 -16.87 -7.78
CA HIS A 18 21.18 -17.18 -8.76
C HIS A 18 20.86 -18.67 -8.81
N LEU A 19 19.61 -18.99 -9.14
CA LEU A 19 19.13 -20.33 -9.41
C LEU A 19 19.61 -20.75 -10.79
N MET A 20 20.39 -21.83 -10.80
CA MET A 20 20.84 -22.55 -11.98
C MET A 20 19.98 -23.79 -12.16
N LEU A 21 19.50 -24.00 -13.38
CA LEU A 21 18.62 -25.11 -13.74
C LEU A 21 19.27 -25.95 -14.83
N ASP A 22 19.50 -27.23 -14.56
CA ASP A 22 19.68 -28.23 -15.62
C ASP A 22 18.44 -29.11 -15.69
N SER A 23 17.80 -29.15 -16.86
CA SER A 23 16.50 -29.78 -17.01
C SER A 23 16.28 -30.27 -18.43
N PRO A 24 15.85 -31.53 -18.64
CA PRO A 24 15.50 -32.04 -19.96
C PRO A 24 14.36 -31.26 -20.64
N PHE A 25 13.58 -30.50 -19.86
CA PHE A 25 12.44 -29.70 -20.34
C PHE A 25 12.82 -28.31 -20.88
N LEU A 26 14.09 -27.90 -20.80
CA LEU A 26 14.55 -26.65 -21.43
C LEU A 26 14.55 -26.79 -22.95
N ALA A 27 14.25 -25.69 -23.66
CA ALA A 27 14.27 -25.68 -25.11
C ALA A 27 15.66 -26.09 -25.65
N PRO A 28 15.74 -26.75 -26.83
CA PRO A 28 16.99 -27.35 -27.32
C PRO A 28 18.14 -26.35 -27.52
N ASP A 29 17.80 -25.08 -27.73
CA ASP A 29 18.70 -23.95 -27.94
C ASP A 29 19.08 -23.21 -26.64
N THR A 30 18.51 -23.61 -25.50
CA THR A 30 18.82 -22.99 -24.21
C THR A 30 20.15 -23.52 -23.68
N ALA A 31 21.09 -22.60 -23.37
CA ALA A 31 22.35 -22.96 -22.73
C ALA A 31 22.11 -23.67 -21.37
N ARG A 32 22.83 -24.76 -21.13
CA ARG A 32 22.71 -25.59 -19.92
C ARG A 32 24.02 -25.60 -19.13
N PRO A 33 23.99 -25.44 -17.80
CA PRO A 33 22.80 -25.11 -16.99
C PRO A 33 22.28 -23.68 -17.28
N TYR A 34 20.95 -23.53 -17.32
CA TYR A 34 20.29 -22.25 -17.53
C TYR A 34 20.36 -21.41 -16.25
N GLU A 35 20.99 -20.24 -16.34
CA GLU A 35 20.99 -19.26 -15.25
C GLU A 35 19.68 -18.46 -15.26
N SER A 36 18.83 -18.72 -14.27
CA SER A 36 17.63 -17.92 -14.05
C SER A 36 17.99 -16.60 -13.35
N GLN A 37 17.06 -15.66 -13.34
CA GLN A 37 17.21 -14.40 -12.61
C GLN A 37 16.59 -14.46 -11.21
N ASP A 38 16.30 -15.65 -10.69
CA ASP A 38 15.80 -15.86 -9.33
C ASP A 38 16.96 -16.17 -8.40
N ARG A 39 16.98 -15.60 -7.19
CA ARG A 39 17.94 -15.99 -6.15
C ARG A 39 17.38 -17.10 -5.29
N ILE A 40 18.24 -18.00 -4.87
CA ILE A 40 17.90 -19.10 -3.99
C ILE A 40 18.90 -19.28 -2.85
N ASP A 41 18.42 -19.87 -1.76
CA ASP A 41 19.27 -20.61 -0.83
C ASP A 41 18.93 -22.11 -0.94
N LEU A 42 19.95 -22.93 -1.16
CA LEU A 42 19.83 -24.39 -1.18
C LEU A 42 19.83 -24.93 0.24
N LEU A 43 18.97 -25.91 0.47
CA LEU A 43 18.92 -26.68 1.71
C LEU A 43 19.68 -28.00 1.52
N GLU A 44 20.13 -28.58 2.63
CA GLU A 44 20.93 -29.82 2.62
C GLU A 44 20.18 -31.03 2.04
N ASP A 45 18.84 -30.99 2.05
CA ASP A 45 17.97 -32.04 1.52
C ASP A 45 17.62 -31.87 0.03
N GLY A 46 18.28 -30.95 -0.67
CA GLY A 46 18.08 -30.69 -2.11
C GLY A 46 16.86 -29.82 -2.43
N ARG A 47 16.11 -29.37 -1.41
CA ARG A 47 15.10 -28.32 -1.58
C ARG A 47 15.75 -26.95 -1.60
N PHE A 48 15.01 -25.91 -1.99
CA PHE A 48 15.52 -24.54 -2.00
C PHE A 48 14.49 -23.51 -1.58
N VAL A 49 14.94 -22.38 -1.06
CA VAL A 49 14.08 -21.24 -0.74
C VAL A 49 14.28 -20.17 -1.81
N LEU A 50 13.19 -19.74 -2.46
CA LEU A 50 13.22 -18.60 -3.36
C LEU A 50 13.38 -17.29 -2.56
N LEU A 51 14.44 -16.56 -2.85
CA LEU A 51 14.80 -15.27 -2.25
C LEU A 51 14.33 -14.07 -3.08
N GLY A 52 13.69 -14.32 -4.23
CA GLY A 52 13.18 -13.32 -5.18
C GLY A 52 14.13 -13.05 -6.34
N ARG A 53 13.70 -12.22 -7.30
CA ARG A 53 14.48 -11.92 -8.50
C ARG A 53 15.61 -10.92 -8.26
N VAL A 54 16.68 -11.08 -9.03
CA VAL A 54 17.88 -10.24 -9.05
C VAL A 54 17.58 -8.84 -9.58
N ASP A 55 16.68 -8.74 -10.55
CA ASP A 55 16.31 -7.49 -11.21
C ASP A 55 15.33 -6.62 -10.41
N GLY A 56 14.84 -7.10 -9.26
CA GLY A 56 13.84 -6.38 -8.46
C GLY A 56 12.55 -6.07 -9.21
N VAL A 57 12.24 -6.81 -10.29
CA VAL A 57 11.04 -6.58 -11.09
C VAL A 57 9.83 -7.19 -10.41
N ILE A 58 8.89 -6.35 -10.00
CA ILE A 58 7.65 -6.74 -9.34
C ILE A 58 6.44 -6.39 -10.19
N LYS A 59 5.31 -7.06 -9.92
CA LYS A 59 4.02 -6.74 -10.55
C LYS A 59 3.15 -5.92 -9.60
N ILE A 60 2.81 -4.70 -10.01
CA ILE A 60 1.89 -3.81 -9.27
C ILE A 60 0.75 -3.44 -10.20
N GLY A 61 -0.49 -3.77 -9.81
CA GLY A 61 -1.66 -3.46 -10.62
C GLY A 61 -1.58 -4.00 -12.06
N GLY A 62 -0.93 -5.16 -12.26
CA GLY A 62 -0.71 -5.76 -13.59
C GLY A 62 0.49 -5.22 -14.37
N LYS A 63 1.16 -4.15 -13.88
CA LYS A 63 2.36 -3.58 -14.52
C LYS A 63 3.64 -4.15 -13.93
N ARG A 64 4.62 -4.46 -14.79
CA ARG A 64 5.97 -4.84 -14.40
C ARG A 64 6.77 -3.56 -14.13
N VAL A 65 7.36 -3.46 -12.94
CA VAL A 65 8.21 -2.32 -12.56
C VAL A 65 9.51 -2.84 -11.98
N ALA A 66 10.64 -2.33 -12.48
CA ALA A 66 11.95 -2.58 -11.92
C ALA A 66 12.19 -1.63 -10.75
N ILE A 67 12.35 -2.18 -9.54
CA ILE A 67 12.64 -1.38 -8.34
C ILE A 67 13.92 -0.57 -8.52
N ALA A 68 14.97 -1.17 -9.08
CA ALA A 68 16.25 -0.51 -9.31
C ALA A 68 16.14 0.74 -10.21
N GLU A 69 15.22 0.73 -11.17
CA GLU A 69 15.01 1.90 -12.04
C GLU A 69 14.30 3.03 -11.27
N LEU A 70 13.37 2.72 -10.36
CA LEU A 70 12.80 3.74 -9.47
C LEU A 70 13.86 4.36 -8.56
N GLU A 71 14.73 3.54 -7.98
CA GLU A 71 15.85 3.99 -7.13
C GLU A 71 16.80 4.88 -7.93
N ARG A 72 17.19 4.46 -9.14
CA ARG A 72 18.06 5.24 -10.02
C ARG A 72 17.46 6.60 -10.37
N ARG A 73 16.15 6.65 -10.68
CA ARG A 73 15.47 7.92 -10.97
C ARG A 73 15.35 8.84 -9.76
N LEU A 74 15.27 8.29 -8.55
CA LEU A 74 15.34 9.07 -7.32
C LEU A 74 16.75 9.64 -7.11
N LEU A 75 17.79 8.84 -7.37
CA LEU A 75 19.20 9.28 -7.30
C LEU A 75 19.54 10.34 -8.37
N ASP A 76 18.86 10.35 -9.51
CA ASP A 76 19.03 11.37 -10.55
C ASP A 76 18.48 12.75 -10.12
N VAL A 77 17.72 12.85 -9.02
CA VAL A 77 17.18 14.12 -8.51
C VAL A 77 18.29 14.89 -7.76
N PRO A 78 18.49 16.19 -8.07
CA PRO A 78 19.47 17.01 -7.36
C PRO A 78 19.30 16.95 -5.84
N GLN A 79 20.41 16.92 -5.10
CA GLN A 79 20.47 16.84 -3.64
C GLN A 79 19.98 15.52 -3.02
N VAL A 80 19.61 14.51 -3.83
CA VAL A 80 19.41 13.14 -3.34
C VAL A 80 20.75 12.41 -3.29
N ARG A 81 21.18 12.03 -2.08
CA ARG A 81 22.42 11.29 -1.85
C ARG A 81 22.23 9.79 -1.94
N ASP A 82 21.11 9.29 -1.44
CA ASP A 82 20.82 7.86 -1.37
C ASP A 82 19.31 7.60 -1.45
N ALA A 83 18.90 6.49 -2.09
CA ALA A 83 17.51 6.14 -2.24
C ALA A 83 17.32 4.62 -2.25
N ALA A 84 16.25 4.15 -1.62
CA ALA A 84 15.86 2.76 -1.65
C ALA A 84 14.35 2.58 -1.70
N VAL A 85 13.89 1.60 -2.47
CA VAL A 85 12.49 1.33 -2.72
C VAL A 85 12.17 -0.12 -2.36
N ALA A 86 11.09 -0.33 -1.62
CA ALA A 86 10.62 -1.67 -1.27
C ALA A 86 9.15 -1.84 -1.57
N SER A 87 8.79 -3.06 -1.97
CA SER A 87 7.40 -3.46 -1.99
C SER A 87 6.91 -3.87 -0.61
N ILE A 88 5.70 -3.47 -0.27
CA ILE A 88 4.93 -3.93 0.89
C ILE A 88 3.72 -4.72 0.39
N ALA A 89 3.44 -5.84 1.05
CA ALA A 89 2.20 -6.56 0.82
C ALA A 89 1.06 -5.77 1.46
N VAL A 90 -0.02 -5.56 0.72
CA VAL A 90 -1.25 -5.03 1.28
C VAL A 90 -2.30 -6.11 1.16
N GLY A 91 -2.92 -6.48 2.28
CA GLY A 91 -3.92 -7.55 2.33
C GLY A 91 -5.01 -7.37 1.26
N GLY A 92 -5.43 -8.49 0.66
CA GLY A 92 -6.48 -8.55 -0.35
C GLY A 92 -6.01 -8.53 -1.82
N ALA A 93 -6.97 -8.41 -2.74
CA ALA A 93 -6.76 -8.47 -4.20
C ALA A 93 -5.93 -7.31 -4.81
N ARG A 94 -5.49 -6.34 -4.00
CA ARG A 94 -4.74 -5.14 -4.45
C ARG A 94 -3.24 -5.35 -4.66
N GLY A 95 -2.71 -6.54 -4.38
CA GLY A 95 -1.31 -6.86 -4.64
C GLY A 95 -0.33 -6.00 -3.83
N GLN A 96 0.90 -5.89 -4.34
CA GLN A 96 1.99 -5.16 -3.69
C GLN A 96 1.85 -3.63 -3.91
N LYS A 97 2.31 -2.83 -2.93
CA LYS A 97 2.51 -1.37 -3.07
C LYS A 97 3.98 -1.02 -2.85
N LEU A 98 4.45 0.13 -3.32
CA LEU A 98 5.81 0.60 -3.05
C LEU A 98 5.88 1.63 -1.93
N VAL A 99 6.99 1.61 -1.22
CA VAL A 99 7.46 2.66 -0.31
C VAL A 99 8.90 3.01 -0.69
N ALA A 100 9.29 4.27 -0.50
CA ALA A 100 10.63 4.76 -0.79
C ALA A 100 11.21 5.51 0.39
N ALA A 101 12.45 5.25 0.76
CA ALA A 101 13.20 6.05 1.71
C ALA A 101 14.36 6.73 0.98
N VAL A 102 14.54 8.02 1.24
CA VAL A 102 15.48 8.89 0.52
C VAL A 102 16.31 9.65 1.53
N ALA A 103 17.63 9.64 1.38
CA ALA A 103 18.53 10.48 2.15
C ALA A 103 19.03 11.61 1.25
N LEU A 104 18.93 12.84 1.75
CA LEU A 104 19.44 14.02 1.05
C LEU A 104 20.91 14.27 1.40
N GLU A 105 21.53 15.16 0.64
CA GLU A 105 22.84 15.69 0.99
C GLU A 105 22.77 16.49 2.31
N PRO A 106 23.79 16.42 3.20
CA PRO A 106 23.76 17.09 4.50
C PRO A 106 23.63 18.63 4.42
N ASP A 107 24.07 19.20 3.30
CA ASP A 107 24.05 20.63 2.97
C ASP A 107 22.92 20.99 1.99
N ALA A 108 21.90 20.14 1.85
CA ALA A 108 20.69 20.48 1.12
C ALA A 108 19.99 21.67 1.79
N VAL A 109 20.21 22.87 1.24
CA VAL A 109 19.60 24.13 1.67
C VAL A 109 18.77 24.71 0.52
N GLY A 110 17.61 25.30 0.82
CA GLY A 110 16.72 25.91 -0.18
C GLY A 110 15.72 24.91 -0.78
N ASP A 111 15.79 24.68 -2.10
CA ASP A 111 14.88 23.83 -2.90
C ASP A 111 15.09 22.32 -2.68
N ALA A 112 15.28 21.90 -1.43
CA ALA A 112 15.45 20.49 -1.05
C ALA A 112 14.29 19.64 -1.56
N PRO A 113 14.56 18.45 -2.15
CA PRO A 113 13.51 17.57 -2.66
C PRO A 113 12.53 17.17 -1.55
N THR A 114 11.24 17.40 -1.78
CA THR A 114 10.16 16.94 -0.92
C THR A 114 9.63 15.60 -1.41
N PRO A 115 8.94 14.80 -0.56
CA PRO A 115 8.20 13.62 -1.00
C PRO A 115 7.31 13.86 -2.23
N ALA A 116 6.65 15.01 -2.28
CA ALA A 116 5.80 15.42 -3.39
C ALA A 116 6.61 15.73 -4.66
N SER A 117 7.74 16.44 -4.56
CA SER A 117 8.59 16.73 -5.73
C SER A 117 9.24 15.46 -6.28
N LEU A 118 9.72 14.57 -5.41
CA LEU A 118 10.28 13.27 -5.79
C LEU A 118 9.25 12.41 -6.53
N ARG A 119 8.01 12.37 -6.03
CA ARG A 119 6.93 11.64 -6.70
C ARG A 119 6.56 12.25 -8.05
N ARG A 120 6.59 13.59 -8.16
CA ARG A 120 6.38 14.31 -9.42
C ARG A 120 7.49 14.04 -10.42
N GLU A 121 8.74 13.89 -9.97
CA GLU A 121 9.82 13.48 -10.85
C GLU A 121 9.65 12.06 -11.37
N LEU A 122 9.23 11.12 -10.52
CA LEU A 122 8.94 9.76 -10.95
C LEU A 122 7.75 9.67 -11.93
N LEU A 123 6.75 10.56 -11.82
CA LEU A 123 5.61 10.61 -12.76
C LEU A 123 6.00 10.84 -14.21
N LYS A 124 7.17 11.43 -14.48
CA LYS A 124 7.67 11.64 -15.85
C LYS A 124 8.05 10.34 -16.56
N TRP A 125 8.33 9.28 -15.79
CA TRP A 125 8.89 8.02 -16.28
C TRP A 125 7.98 6.82 -16.03
N PHE A 126 7.12 6.89 -15.01
CA PHE A 126 6.34 5.76 -14.53
C PHE A 126 4.85 6.09 -14.45
N ASP A 127 4.03 5.05 -14.65
CA ASP A 127 2.59 5.15 -14.42
C ASP A 127 2.28 5.42 -12.94
N PRO A 128 1.29 6.27 -12.61
CA PRO A 128 0.87 6.54 -11.24
C PRO A 128 0.65 5.29 -10.37
N VAL A 129 0.23 4.17 -10.96
CA VAL A 129 -0.05 2.91 -10.25
C VAL A 129 1.21 2.27 -9.66
N VAL A 130 2.38 2.47 -10.25
CA VAL A 130 3.64 1.87 -9.81
C VAL A 130 4.48 2.80 -8.95
N LEU A 131 3.98 3.99 -8.61
CA LEU A 131 4.72 4.94 -7.79
C LEU A 131 4.72 4.55 -6.30
N PRO A 132 5.80 4.89 -5.56
CA PRO A 132 5.81 4.78 -4.11
C PRO A 132 4.65 5.55 -3.50
N ARG A 133 3.85 4.86 -2.67
CA ARG A 133 2.71 5.47 -1.96
C ARG A 133 3.16 6.31 -0.77
N ARG A 134 4.29 5.94 -0.16
CA ARG A 134 4.92 6.64 0.95
C ARG A 134 6.37 6.89 0.55
N VAL A 135 6.81 8.13 0.65
CA VAL A 135 8.22 8.53 0.51
C VAL A 135 8.63 9.13 1.85
N LYS A 136 9.70 8.62 2.47
CA LYS A 136 10.22 9.15 3.74
C LYS A 136 11.62 9.71 3.51
N ILE A 137 11.82 10.97 3.86
CA ILE A 137 13.15 11.56 3.91
C ILE A 137 13.79 11.15 5.24
N VAL A 138 15.03 10.67 5.19
CA VAL A 138 15.79 10.20 6.35
C VAL A 138 17.19 10.80 6.34
N ASP A 139 17.79 10.97 7.52
CA ASP A 139 19.16 11.49 7.62
C ASP A 139 20.17 10.56 6.94
N ALA A 140 19.96 9.24 7.07
CA ALA A 140 20.72 8.21 6.38
C ALA A 140 19.90 6.92 6.26
N LEU A 141 20.10 6.17 5.17
CA LEU A 141 19.56 4.82 5.08
C LEU A 141 20.30 3.88 6.04
N PRO A 142 19.60 2.97 6.76
CA PRO A 142 20.20 2.05 7.74
C PRO A 142 20.94 0.90 7.06
N ARG A 143 21.96 1.25 6.26
CA ARG A 143 22.88 0.32 5.61
C ARG A 143 23.81 -0.30 6.65
N GLU A 144 24.21 -1.54 6.41
CA GLU A 144 25.25 -2.22 7.16
C GLU A 144 26.63 -1.68 6.81
N ALA A 145 27.65 -2.02 7.61
CA ALA A 145 29.04 -1.60 7.36
C ALA A 145 29.59 -2.03 5.98
N ASN A 146 28.98 -3.06 5.36
CA ASN A 146 29.27 -3.50 4.00
C ASN A 146 28.42 -2.78 2.92
N GLY A 147 27.70 -1.72 3.26
CA GLY A 147 26.82 -0.95 2.36
C GLY A 147 25.45 -1.58 2.10
N LYS A 148 25.17 -2.78 2.64
CA LYS A 148 23.94 -3.52 2.37
C LYS A 148 22.76 -2.93 3.13
N LEU A 149 21.70 -2.58 2.40
CA LEU A 149 20.39 -2.30 2.98
C LEU A 149 19.51 -3.55 2.85
N THR A 150 19.03 -4.09 3.96
CA THR A 150 18.08 -5.21 3.92
C THR A 150 16.66 -4.69 3.80
N ARG A 151 15.80 -5.43 3.08
CA ARG A 151 14.35 -5.11 2.97
C ARG A 151 13.72 -4.92 4.36
N ARG A 152 14.08 -5.74 5.35
CA ARG A 152 13.58 -5.62 6.73
C ARG A 152 13.96 -4.27 7.36
N LYS A 153 15.22 -3.83 7.25
CA LYS A 153 15.68 -2.54 7.78
C LYS A 153 14.99 -1.36 7.08
N LEU A 154 14.80 -1.47 5.76
CA LEU A 154 14.04 -0.47 5.01
C LEU A 154 12.58 -0.41 5.47
N LEU A 155 11.91 -1.55 5.65
CA LEU A 155 10.52 -1.59 6.12
C LEU A 155 10.35 -1.08 7.55
N ALA A 156 11.32 -1.33 8.44
CA ALA A 156 11.30 -0.82 9.81
C ALA A 156 11.19 0.72 9.87
N LEU A 157 11.75 1.45 8.88
CA LEU A 157 11.60 2.91 8.76
C LEU A 157 10.14 3.37 8.59
N PHE A 158 9.27 2.46 8.12
CA PHE A 158 7.84 2.70 7.89
C PHE A 158 6.94 2.07 8.96
N GLU A 159 7.48 1.18 9.80
CA GLU A 159 6.82 0.52 10.94
C GLU A 159 7.01 1.31 12.24
N ALA A 160 8.16 1.96 12.43
CA ALA A 160 8.48 2.77 13.63
C ALA A 160 7.57 4.00 13.84
N ALA A 161 6.63 4.27 12.94
CA ALA A 161 5.66 5.37 13.02
C ALA A 161 4.40 5.04 13.87
N ALA A 162 4.41 3.96 14.65
CA ALA A 162 3.30 3.64 15.57
C ALA A 162 3.36 4.40 16.90
N CYS A 163 4.44 5.14 17.18
CA CYS A 163 4.60 5.91 18.43
C CYS A 163 5.47 7.17 18.23
N GLU A 164 4.95 8.15 17.49
CA GLU A 164 5.34 9.58 17.50
C GLU A 164 4.40 10.33 16.53
N PRO A 165 3.99 11.59 16.80
CA PRO A 165 3.05 12.29 15.94
C PRO A 165 3.68 12.51 14.54
N ALA A 166 2.93 12.13 13.50
CA ALA A 166 3.40 12.11 12.12
C ALA A 166 3.88 13.50 11.63
N PRO A 167 4.95 13.58 10.79
CA PRO A 167 5.31 14.79 10.08
C PRO A 167 4.19 15.19 9.09
N ALA A 168 4.02 16.50 8.88
CA ALA A 168 2.86 17.16 8.28
C ALA A 168 2.49 16.85 6.80
N GLU A 169 2.91 15.73 6.20
CA GLU A 169 2.70 15.45 4.76
C GLU A 169 1.86 14.20 4.42
N LEU A 170 1.26 13.57 5.42
CA LEU A 170 0.08 12.72 5.26
C LEU A 170 -0.86 13.02 6.43
N ARG A 171 -1.51 14.19 6.43
CA ARG A 171 -2.63 14.39 7.35
C ARG A 171 -3.69 13.35 6.99
N GLU A 172 -4.14 12.60 7.98
CA GLU A 172 -5.28 11.69 7.85
C GLU A 172 -6.55 12.44 8.27
N PHE A 173 -7.71 11.84 8.03
CA PHE A 173 -8.95 12.38 8.57
C PHE A 173 -8.89 12.39 10.11
N GLU A 174 -9.27 13.51 10.71
CA GLU A 174 -9.22 13.68 12.16
C GLU A 174 -10.56 13.26 12.77
N PHE A 175 -10.62 12.04 13.30
CA PHE A 175 -11.78 11.55 14.04
C PHE A 175 -11.76 12.13 15.46
N ARG A 176 -12.70 13.03 15.77
CA ARG A 176 -12.75 13.79 17.02
C ARG A 176 -13.59 13.13 18.10
N SER A 177 -14.63 12.41 17.70
CA SER A 177 -15.52 11.71 18.61
C SER A 177 -16.01 10.40 18.00
N HIS A 178 -16.40 9.48 18.87
CA HIS A 178 -17.05 8.23 18.49
C HIS A 178 -18.08 7.87 19.55
N THR A 179 -19.34 7.72 19.15
CA THR A 179 -20.38 7.15 20.01
C THR A 179 -20.99 5.91 19.37
N VAL A 180 -21.47 4.99 20.21
CA VAL A 180 -22.07 3.73 19.77
C VAL A 180 -23.43 3.58 20.42
N ARG A 181 -24.41 3.13 19.64
CA ARG A 181 -25.76 2.80 20.11
C ARG A 181 -26.22 1.52 19.44
N SER A 182 -26.86 0.64 20.20
CA SER A 182 -27.46 -0.58 19.64
C SER A 182 -28.87 -0.29 19.12
N ARG A 183 -29.20 -0.85 17.96
CA ARG A 183 -30.54 -0.80 17.35
C ARG A 183 -30.92 -2.18 16.83
N GLY A 184 -31.57 -2.98 17.66
CA GLY A 184 -31.85 -4.38 17.34
C GLY A 184 -30.56 -5.19 17.21
N ALA A 185 -30.39 -5.91 16.10
CA ALA A 185 -29.17 -6.67 15.78
C ALA A 185 -28.02 -5.82 15.18
N ALA A 186 -28.28 -4.52 14.92
CA ALA A 186 -27.28 -3.62 14.34
C ALA A 186 -26.67 -2.67 15.39
N GLU A 187 -25.42 -2.28 15.14
CA GLU A 187 -24.71 -1.25 15.89
C GLU A 187 -24.63 0.04 15.06
N ILE A 188 -25.04 1.16 15.65
CA ILE A 188 -24.93 2.48 15.04
C ILE A 188 -23.71 3.18 15.66
N HIS A 189 -22.73 3.47 14.81
CA HIS A 189 -21.52 4.21 15.16
C HIS A 189 -21.61 5.61 14.57
N GLU A 190 -21.50 6.62 15.41
CA GLU A 190 -21.50 8.02 15.00
C GLU A 190 -20.13 8.63 15.29
N PHE A 191 -19.53 9.26 14.28
CA PHE A 191 -18.23 9.91 14.37
C PHE A 191 -18.32 11.37 13.92
N THR A 192 -17.70 12.26 14.69
CA THR A 192 -17.36 13.60 14.20
C THR A 192 -15.98 13.56 13.56
N VAL A 193 -15.87 14.03 12.32
CA VAL A 193 -14.65 13.94 11.53
C VAL A 193 -14.31 15.30 10.93
N TYR A 194 -13.13 15.81 11.21
CA TYR A 194 -12.61 16.99 10.53
C TYR A 194 -11.82 16.60 9.28
N VAL A 195 -11.95 17.43 8.24
CA VAL A 195 -11.30 17.25 6.94
C VAL A 195 -10.15 18.25 6.82
N PRO A 196 -8.90 17.88 7.13
CA PRO A 196 -7.78 18.82 7.08
C PRO A 196 -7.60 19.39 5.67
N PRO A 197 -7.38 20.70 5.52
CA PRO A 197 -7.24 21.31 4.22
C PRO A 197 -5.98 20.86 3.45
N GLU A 198 -5.01 20.31 4.16
CA GLU A 198 -3.74 19.81 3.64
C GLU A 198 -3.80 18.32 3.24
N LEU A 199 -5.00 17.71 3.22
CA LEU A 199 -5.16 16.35 2.71
C LEU A 199 -4.66 16.26 1.27
N VAL A 200 -3.82 15.25 1.01
CA VAL A 200 -3.26 14.99 -0.33
C VAL A 200 -4.32 14.84 -1.42
N TYR A 201 -5.54 14.47 -1.03
CA TYR A 201 -6.70 14.34 -1.91
C TYR A 201 -7.14 15.64 -2.57
N PHE A 202 -6.75 16.80 -2.04
CA PHE A 202 -7.08 18.10 -2.62
C PHE A 202 -6.07 18.59 -3.65
N HIS A 203 -4.91 17.95 -3.77
CA HIS A 203 -3.90 18.35 -4.74
C HIS A 203 -4.20 17.77 -6.13
N GLY A 204 -4.27 18.65 -7.13
CA GLY A 204 -4.30 18.31 -8.57
C GLY A 204 -5.56 17.60 -9.07
N HIS A 205 -6.64 17.54 -8.26
CA HIS A 205 -7.89 16.89 -8.66
C HIS A 205 -8.92 17.87 -9.26
N PHE A 206 -8.98 19.10 -8.76
CA PHE A 206 -9.90 20.14 -9.21
C PHE A 206 -9.26 21.52 -9.03
N ASP A 207 -8.61 22.03 -10.08
CA ASP A 207 -7.90 23.31 -10.02
C ASP A 207 -8.87 24.46 -9.67
N GLY A 208 -8.52 25.24 -8.64
CA GLY A 208 -9.33 26.35 -8.12
C GLY A 208 -10.57 25.95 -7.30
N HIS A 209 -10.93 24.66 -7.25
CA HIS A 209 -12.14 24.17 -6.58
C HIS A 209 -11.88 22.88 -5.79
N PRO A 210 -11.12 22.94 -4.68
CA PRO A 210 -10.76 21.73 -3.96
C PRO A 210 -12.00 21.02 -3.39
N VAL A 211 -12.23 19.80 -3.86
CA VAL A 211 -13.34 18.93 -3.46
C VAL A 211 -12.79 17.56 -3.10
N LEU A 212 -13.30 16.98 -2.00
CA LEU A 212 -12.86 15.68 -1.53
C LEU A 212 -13.41 14.59 -2.47
N PRO A 213 -12.56 13.89 -3.24
CA PRO A 213 -13.01 12.92 -4.22
C PRO A 213 -13.79 11.77 -3.57
N GLY A 214 -14.80 11.23 -4.26
CA GLY A 214 -15.61 10.13 -3.73
C GLY A 214 -14.79 8.90 -3.32
N VAL A 215 -13.67 8.63 -4.01
CA VAL A 215 -12.74 7.55 -3.64
C VAL A 215 -12.07 7.80 -2.29
N ALA A 216 -11.73 9.06 -1.96
CA ALA A 216 -11.14 9.43 -0.68
C ALA A 216 -12.17 9.29 0.46
N GLN A 217 -13.42 9.73 0.22
CA GLN A 217 -14.53 9.54 1.15
C GLN A 217 -14.76 8.06 1.44
N MET A 218 -14.75 7.20 0.42
CA MET A 218 -14.97 5.77 0.62
C MET A 218 -13.79 5.08 1.29
N LEU A 219 -12.56 5.32 0.85
CA LEU A 219 -11.39 4.60 1.36
C LEU A 219 -10.93 5.11 2.71
N GLY A 220 -10.90 6.42 2.93
CA GLY A 220 -10.33 7.00 4.15
C GLY A 220 -11.35 7.29 5.25
N LEU A 221 -12.64 7.38 4.95
CA LEU A 221 -13.69 7.57 5.97
C LEU A 221 -14.50 6.29 6.19
N VAL A 222 -15.13 5.76 5.15
CA VAL A 222 -16.11 4.67 5.33
C VAL A 222 -15.42 3.32 5.54
N LEU A 223 -14.68 2.83 4.55
CA LEU A 223 -14.17 1.46 4.54
C LEU A 223 -13.07 1.24 5.58
N ASP A 224 -12.25 2.26 5.85
CA ASP A 224 -11.25 2.22 6.91
C ASP A 224 -11.90 2.04 8.28
N ARG A 225 -12.93 2.85 8.60
CA ARG A 225 -13.65 2.72 9.87
C ARG A 225 -14.42 1.41 9.97
N VAL A 226 -15.07 0.95 8.90
CA VAL A 226 -15.73 -0.36 8.92
C VAL A 226 -14.71 -1.49 9.16
N GLY A 227 -13.52 -1.42 8.56
CA GLY A 227 -12.46 -2.40 8.81
C GLY A 227 -12.02 -2.46 10.28
N ALA A 228 -11.98 -1.30 10.96
CA ALA A 228 -11.67 -1.22 12.38
C ALA A 228 -12.82 -1.76 13.27
N LEU A 229 -14.08 -1.45 12.92
CA LEU A 229 -15.25 -1.85 13.71
C LEU A 229 -15.66 -3.32 13.50
N ALA A 230 -15.53 -3.82 12.28
CA ALA A 230 -16.01 -5.13 11.84
C ALA A 230 -14.91 -5.90 11.11
N SER A 231 -13.78 -6.12 11.80
CA SER A 231 -12.60 -6.79 11.24
C SER A 231 -12.88 -8.20 10.69
N SER A 232 -13.96 -8.84 11.14
CA SER A 232 -14.43 -10.16 10.68
C SER A 232 -15.11 -10.14 9.30
N PHE A 233 -15.56 -8.99 8.80
CA PHE A 233 -16.33 -8.89 7.55
C PHE A 233 -15.48 -9.19 6.30
N GLY A 234 -14.15 -9.11 6.40
CA GLY A 234 -13.26 -9.33 5.26
C GLY A 234 -13.36 -8.21 4.22
N HIS A 235 -13.49 -8.56 2.94
CA HIS A 235 -13.46 -7.59 1.85
C HIS A 235 -14.87 -7.14 1.43
N PRO A 236 -15.07 -5.85 1.12
CA PRO A 236 -16.34 -5.38 0.58
C PRO A 236 -16.61 -6.04 -0.77
N ARG A 237 -17.79 -6.64 -0.92
CA ARG A 237 -18.21 -7.36 -2.13
C ARG A 237 -18.91 -6.43 -3.10
N ARG A 238 -19.78 -5.55 -2.57
CA ARG A 238 -20.63 -4.69 -3.40
C ARG A 238 -20.91 -3.37 -2.71
N LEU A 239 -20.82 -2.29 -3.48
CA LEU A 239 -21.28 -0.96 -3.09
C LEU A 239 -22.60 -0.69 -3.81
N GLN A 240 -23.64 -0.34 -3.05
CA GLN A 240 -24.98 -0.10 -3.54
C GLN A 240 -25.51 1.25 -3.06
N LYS A 241 -26.49 1.80 -3.80
CA LYS A 241 -27.18 3.04 -3.44
C LYS A 241 -26.24 4.22 -3.12
N LEU A 242 -25.02 4.20 -3.68
CA LEU A 242 -24.04 5.25 -3.50
C LEU A 242 -24.52 6.53 -4.18
N LYS A 243 -24.68 7.60 -3.41
CA LYS A 243 -25.10 8.91 -3.89
C LYS A 243 -24.19 9.97 -3.30
N PHE A 244 -23.61 10.80 -4.17
CA PHE A 244 -22.89 12.02 -3.81
C PHE A 244 -23.83 13.21 -4.06
N ARG A 245 -24.32 13.83 -2.99
CA ARG A 245 -25.34 14.89 -3.05
C ARG A 245 -24.75 16.28 -2.85
N ARG A 246 -23.75 16.41 -1.98
CA ARG A 246 -23.05 17.67 -1.71
C ARG A 246 -21.54 17.46 -1.74
N GLN A 247 -20.84 18.49 -2.18
CA GLN A 247 -19.38 18.53 -2.16
C GLN A 247 -18.88 18.71 -0.73
N ILE A 248 -17.85 17.93 -0.38
CA ILE A 248 -17.07 18.08 0.84
C ILE A 248 -15.80 18.85 0.48
N ARG A 249 -15.43 19.83 1.29
CA ARG A 249 -14.35 20.79 1.05
C ARG A 249 -13.28 20.71 2.14
N PRO A 250 -12.07 21.25 1.85
CA PRO A 250 -11.06 21.52 2.87
C PRO A 250 -11.65 22.25 4.08
N GLY A 251 -11.35 21.77 5.29
CA GLY A 251 -11.78 22.38 6.54
C GLY A 251 -13.21 22.03 6.99
N ASP A 252 -13.96 21.23 6.22
CA ASP A 252 -15.29 20.80 6.62
C ASP A 252 -15.25 19.91 7.87
N GLU A 253 -16.24 20.08 8.75
CA GLU A 253 -16.55 19.12 9.80
C GLU A 253 -17.75 18.24 9.38
N LEU A 254 -17.55 16.94 9.46
CA LEU A 254 -18.48 15.92 8.98
C LEU A 254 -19.00 15.08 10.14
N GLN A 255 -20.23 14.60 9.98
CA GLN A 255 -20.80 13.53 10.78
C GLN A 255 -20.84 12.26 9.92
N LEU A 256 -20.09 11.24 10.32
CA LEU A 256 -20.13 9.92 9.71
C LEU A 256 -20.97 9.00 10.60
N VAL A 257 -22.06 8.50 10.06
CA VAL A 257 -22.89 7.47 10.68
C VAL A 257 -22.70 6.17 9.94
N LEU A 258 -22.35 5.11 10.67
CA LEU A 258 -22.25 3.73 10.18
C LEU A 258 -23.23 2.86 10.94
N GLU A 259 -24.21 2.30 10.26
CA GLU A 259 -25.08 1.27 10.78
C GLU A 259 -24.54 -0.09 10.32
N VAL A 260 -23.99 -0.85 11.25
CA VAL A 260 -23.28 -2.12 11.03
C VAL A 260 -24.18 -3.26 11.47
N ASP A 261 -24.61 -4.06 10.50
CA ASP A 261 -25.35 -5.30 10.72
C ASP A 261 -24.40 -6.49 10.60
N HIS A 262 -24.12 -7.12 11.73
CA HIS A 262 -23.16 -8.24 11.83
C HIS A 262 -23.73 -9.57 11.32
N GLU A 263 -25.05 -9.75 11.33
CA GLU A 263 -25.70 -10.98 10.89
C GLU A 263 -25.64 -11.12 9.37
N VAL A 264 -26.04 -10.07 8.65
CA VAL A 264 -26.01 -10.06 7.17
C VAL A 264 -24.74 -9.44 6.59
N ARG A 265 -23.80 -8.99 7.45
CA ARG A 265 -22.54 -8.33 7.08
C ARG A 265 -22.75 -7.18 6.12
N ARG A 266 -23.62 -6.26 6.52
CA ARG A 266 -23.98 -5.08 5.74
C ARG A 266 -23.67 -3.83 6.54
N VAL A 267 -23.17 -2.81 5.86
CA VAL A 267 -23.02 -1.47 6.44
C VAL A 267 -23.80 -0.46 5.63
N VAL A 268 -24.72 0.25 6.28
CA VAL A 268 -25.34 1.46 5.72
C VAL A 268 -24.57 2.66 6.26
N PHE A 269 -24.19 3.59 5.39
CA PHE A 269 -23.43 4.76 5.82
C PHE A 269 -24.02 6.06 5.31
N VAL A 270 -23.88 7.10 6.13
CA VAL A 270 -24.24 8.48 5.83
C VAL A 270 -23.12 9.39 6.29
N LEU A 271 -22.58 10.18 5.37
CA LEU A 271 -21.70 11.31 5.62
C LEU A 271 -22.53 12.58 5.50
N SER A 272 -22.53 13.41 6.53
CA SER A 272 -23.31 14.64 6.60
C SER A 272 -22.41 15.82 6.93
N ARG A 273 -22.76 17.02 6.44
CA ARG A 273 -22.20 18.30 6.87
C ARG A 273 -23.36 19.19 7.32
N GLU A 274 -23.25 19.77 8.51
CA GLU A 274 -24.31 20.63 9.08
C GLU A 274 -25.70 19.96 9.09
N GLY A 275 -25.75 18.65 9.36
CA GLY A 275 -27.00 17.88 9.41
C GLY A 275 -27.55 17.45 8.04
N GLU A 276 -26.98 17.92 6.92
CA GLU A 276 -27.41 17.51 5.59
C GLU A 276 -26.51 16.42 4.99
N PRO A 277 -27.08 15.40 4.31
CA PRO A 277 -26.31 14.30 3.76
C PRO A 277 -25.47 14.75 2.55
N CYS A 278 -24.15 14.62 2.66
CA CYS A 278 -23.20 14.77 1.58
C CYS A 278 -23.10 13.49 0.75
N THR A 279 -22.89 12.35 1.41
CA THR A 279 -22.70 11.06 0.75
C THR A 279 -23.43 9.97 1.49
N THR A 280 -24.16 9.12 0.77
CA THR A 280 -24.89 7.99 1.37
C THR A 280 -24.62 6.73 0.57
N GLY A 281 -24.62 5.57 1.23
CA GLY A 281 -24.55 4.31 0.50
C GLY A 281 -24.69 3.10 1.40
N THR A 282 -24.56 1.93 0.79
CA THR A 282 -24.58 0.64 1.46
C THR A 282 -23.44 -0.22 0.95
N VAL A 283 -22.69 -0.84 1.86
CA VAL A 283 -21.61 -1.77 1.56
C VAL A 283 -22.04 -3.16 2.03
N ASP A 284 -22.10 -4.12 1.10
CA ASP A 284 -22.29 -5.54 1.42
C ASP A 284 -20.93 -6.25 1.45
N TYR A 285 -20.72 -7.09 2.46
CA TYR A 285 -19.50 -7.88 2.63
C TYR A 285 -19.77 -9.36 2.37
N ALA A 286 -18.70 -10.12 2.13
CA ALA A 286 -18.81 -11.56 1.90
C ALA A 286 -19.02 -12.33 3.21
N ILE A 287 -19.95 -13.29 3.20
CA ILE A 287 -20.08 -14.29 4.26
C ILE A 287 -18.97 -15.33 4.03
N ARG A 288 -18.15 -15.63 5.04
CA ARG A 288 -17.15 -16.71 4.95
C ARG A 288 -17.90 -18.04 4.83
N ALA A 289 -17.50 -18.88 3.88
CA ALA A 289 -18.11 -20.19 3.66
C ALA A 289 -18.04 -21.14 4.89
N SER A 290 -17.25 -20.80 5.91
CA SER A 290 -17.16 -21.53 7.18
C SER A 290 -18.33 -21.28 8.13
N ASP A 291 -19.11 -20.21 7.96
CA ASP A 291 -20.27 -19.90 8.82
C ASP A 291 -21.58 -20.52 8.30
N ALA A 292 -21.61 -20.95 7.04
CA ALA A 292 -22.78 -21.57 6.41
C ALA A 292 -22.96 -23.08 6.75
N ARG A 293 -22.10 -23.66 7.60
CA ARG A 293 -22.21 -25.06 8.07
C ARG A 293 -22.57 -25.18 9.55
N ARG A 294 -23.08 -24.10 10.16
CA ARG A 294 -23.70 -24.11 11.49
C ARG A 294 -25.09 -23.47 11.42
N SER A 295 -25.98 -24.14 10.72
CA SER A 295 -27.43 -23.95 10.78
C SER A 295 -28.09 -25.28 10.49
#